data_AF-A0A1G3UAP1-F1
#
_entry.id   AF-A0A1G3UAP1-F1
#
_cell.length_a   1.000
_cell.length_b   1.000
_cell.length_c   1.000
_cell.angle_alpha   90.00
_cell.angle_beta   90.00
_cell.angle_gamma   90.00
#
_symmetry.space_group_name_H-M   'P 1'
#
loop_
_entity.id
_entity.type
_entity.pdbx_description
1 polymer ?
#
loop_
_entity_poly.entity_id
_entity_poly.type
_entity_poly.pdbx_seq_one_letter_code
_entity_poly.pdbx_strand_id
1 'polypeptide(L)'
;MANLTAVPTNQGIGILNTELRNQVTKFVLIGATNYTNATLDAILTDTEVVTYTDIQGYVFYHGVVETAYFDDEGVLTFELLLPLEEDLQKYTFAVGLVSTDNQLVSITPTPKIVLISGVGGTFVVKVAVKGSPGVIVFKNSEYVTPAELLNHKQNVLRPVVANATNYFDLTNKLIDKGVIDVNN
;
A
#
# COMPACT_ATOMS: atom_id res chain seq x y z
N MET A 1 20.49 2.87 -42.80
CA MET A 1 19.47 1.84 -42.50
C MET A 1 18.35 2.53 -41.74
N ALA A 2 17.11 2.43 -42.21
CA ALA A 2 15.96 2.97 -41.48
C ALA A 2 15.67 2.03 -40.29
N ASN A 3 15.75 2.54 -39.07
CA ASN A 3 15.38 1.77 -37.88
C ASN A 3 13.87 1.56 -37.91
N LEU A 4 13.44 0.37 -38.34
CA LEU A 4 12.07 -0.12 -38.19
C LEU A 4 11.82 -0.29 -36.69
N THR A 5 11.19 0.70 -36.08
CA THR A 5 10.80 0.65 -34.66
C THR A 5 9.41 0.05 -34.58
N ALA A 6 9.32 -1.17 -34.05
CA ALA A 6 8.03 -1.77 -33.72
C ALA A 6 7.47 -1.06 -32.49
N VAL A 7 6.38 -0.32 -32.67
CA VAL A 7 5.63 0.30 -31.58
C VAL A 7 4.53 -0.67 -31.16
N PRO A 8 4.43 -1.03 -29.87
CA PRO A 8 3.36 -1.91 -29.41
C PRO A 8 1.99 -1.25 -29.62
N THR A 9 1.01 -2.04 -30.03
CA THR A 9 -0.38 -1.56 -30.15
C THR A 9 -0.97 -1.35 -28.75
N ASN A 10 -2.06 -0.57 -28.65
CA ASN A 10 -2.76 -0.39 -27.37
C ASN A 10 -3.19 -1.73 -26.74
N GLN A 11 -3.54 -2.73 -27.57
CA GLN A 11 -3.82 -4.09 -27.10
C GLN A 11 -2.56 -4.77 -26.52
N GLY A 12 -1.40 -4.63 -27.18
CA GLY A 12 -0.13 -5.16 -26.69
C GLY A 12 0.30 -4.52 -25.37
N ILE A 13 0.12 -3.21 -25.22
CA ILE A 13 0.36 -2.49 -23.95
C ILE A 13 -0.59 -3.02 -22.86
N GLY A 14 -1.87 -3.24 -23.18
CA GLY A 14 -2.83 -3.81 -22.24
C GLY A 14 -2.47 -5.22 -21.75
N ILE A 15 -1.96 -6.08 -22.64
CA ILE A 15 -1.46 -7.41 -22.29
C ILE A 15 -0.25 -7.29 -21.36
N LEU A 16 0.75 -6.47 -21.71
CA LEU A 16 1.94 -6.27 -20.89
C LEU A 16 1.58 -5.76 -19.50
N ASN A 17 0.66 -4.80 -19.39
CA ASN A 17 0.21 -4.28 -18.10
C ASN A 17 -0.53 -5.33 -17.27
N THR A 18 -1.31 -6.21 -17.91
CA THR A 18 -2.03 -7.30 -17.23
C THR A 18 -1.08 -8.35 -16.68
N GLU A 19 -0.08 -8.73 -17.48
CA GLU A 19 0.98 -9.65 -17.04
C GLU A 19 1.80 -9.05 -15.89
N LEU A 20 2.18 -7.77 -15.99
CA LEU A 20 2.88 -7.06 -14.93
C LEU A 20 2.06 -7.02 -13.64
N ARG A 21 0.76 -6.72 -13.72
CA ARG A 21 -0.16 -6.73 -12.58
C ARG A 21 -0.19 -8.10 -11.88
N ASN A 22 -0.17 -9.19 -12.64
CA ASN A 22 -0.25 -10.54 -12.07
C ASN A 22 1.09 -11.00 -11.46
N GLN A 23 2.22 -10.57 -12.02
CA GLN A 23 3.54 -11.02 -11.57
C GLN A 23 4.10 -10.18 -10.42
N VAL A 24 3.76 -8.88 -10.35
CA VAL A 24 4.19 -7.97 -9.29
C VAL A 24 3.26 -8.12 -8.08
N THR A 25 3.71 -8.91 -7.11
CA THR A 25 2.96 -9.19 -5.88
C THR A 25 3.64 -8.65 -4.62
N LYS A 26 4.90 -8.23 -4.73
CA LYS A 26 5.73 -7.81 -3.61
C LYS A 26 6.35 -6.45 -3.87
N PHE A 27 6.68 -5.77 -2.78
CA PHE A 27 7.49 -4.56 -2.82
C PHE A 27 8.60 -4.62 -1.79
N VAL A 28 9.64 -3.82 -2.01
CA VAL A 28 10.78 -3.67 -1.13
C VAL A 28 11.04 -2.21 -0.83
N LEU A 29 11.46 -1.92 0.40
CA LEU A 29 11.98 -0.60 0.77
C LEU A 29 13.50 -0.66 0.80
N ILE A 30 14.12 0.31 0.12
CA ILE A 30 15.55 0.38 -0.10
C ILE A 30 16.07 1.63 0.57
N GLY A 31 17.13 1.50 1.36
CA GLY A 31 17.56 2.60 2.20
C GLY A 31 18.82 2.36 3.00
N ALA A 32 19.11 3.33 3.85
CA ALA A 32 20.29 3.35 4.70
C ALA A 32 19.98 3.97 6.07
N THR A 33 20.82 3.71 7.05
CA THR A 33 20.69 4.32 8.40
C THR A 33 21.01 5.82 8.38
N ASN A 34 21.77 6.28 7.39
CA ASN A 34 22.16 7.67 7.23
C ASN A 34 21.38 8.34 6.10
N TYR A 35 21.10 9.63 6.25
CA TYR A 35 20.46 10.45 5.21
C TYR A 35 21.31 10.57 3.93
N THR A 36 22.62 10.34 4.03
CA THR A 36 23.53 10.35 2.88
C THR A 36 24.16 8.97 2.68
N ASN A 37 24.10 8.47 1.44
CA ASN A 37 24.76 7.24 1.05
C ASN A 37 25.16 7.37 -0.42
N ALA A 38 26.42 7.77 -0.67
CA ALA A 38 26.90 8.06 -2.01
C ALA A 38 26.80 6.88 -2.97
N THR A 39 26.96 5.65 -2.48
CA THR A 39 26.84 4.43 -3.29
C THR A 39 25.40 4.19 -3.70
N LEU A 40 24.46 4.30 -2.76
CA LEU A 40 23.03 4.12 -3.05
C LEU A 40 22.49 5.27 -3.92
N ASP A 41 22.90 6.51 -3.64
CA ASP A 41 22.55 7.68 -4.45
C ASP A 41 23.04 7.51 -5.91
N ALA A 42 24.24 6.95 -6.11
CA ALA A 42 24.76 6.66 -7.45
C ALA A 42 23.97 5.56 -8.18
N ILE A 43 23.62 4.47 -7.49
CA ILE A 43 22.79 3.39 -8.06
C ILE A 43 21.42 3.93 -8.48
N LEU A 44 20.82 4.79 -7.67
CA LEU A 44 19.50 5.37 -7.93
C LEU A 44 19.50 6.54 -8.94
N THR A 45 20.67 6.92 -9.46
CA THR A 45 20.78 7.98 -10.48
C THR A 45 20.34 7.48 -11.86
N ASP A 46 20.64 6.23 -12.21
CA ASP A 46 20.23 5.61 -13.47
C ASP A 46 19.36 4.37 -13.18
N THR A 47 18.09 4.60 -12.91
CA THR A 47 17.14 3.56 -12.51
C THR A 47 16.80 2.55 -13.60
N GLU A 48 17.13 2.83 -14.87
CA GLU A 48 16.76 1.95 -15.99
C GLU A 48 17.61 0.67 -16.06
N VAL A 49 18.84 0.73 -15.53
CA VAL A 49 19.80 -0.38 -15.56
C VAL A 49 19.92 -1.12 -14.24
N VAL A 50 19.26 -0.65 -13.18
CA VAL A 50 19.33 -1.24 -11.83
C VAL A 50 18.68 -2.60 -11.81
N THR A 51 19.40 -3.59 -11.26
CA THR A 51 18.86 -4.92 -11.01
C THR A 51 18.62 -5.16 -9.52
N TYR A 52 17.85 -6.19 -9.19
CA TYR A 52 17.60 -6.56 -7.78
C TYR A 52 18.91 -6.86 -7.02
N THR A 53 19.90 -7.47 -7.69
CA THR A 53 21.19 -7.81 -7.09
C THR A 53 21.96 -6.56 -6.64
N ASP A 54 21.86 -5.46 -7.39
CA ASP A 54 22.56 -4.21 -7.08
C ASP A 54 22.03 -3.54 -5.80
N ILE A 55 20.73 -3.71 -5.53
CA ILE A 55 20.04 -3.09 -4.40
C ILE A 55 19.86 -4.04 -3.21
N GLN A 56 20.09 -5.34 -3.37
CA GLN A 56 19.76 -6.37 -2.38
C GLN A 56 20.38 -6.08 -0.99
N GLY A 57 21.60 -5.56 -0.94
CA GLY A 57 22.28 -5.21 0.31
C GLY A 57 21.70 -3.98 1.03
N TYR A 58 20.88 -3.19 0.34
CA TYR A 58 20.23 -1.98 0.86
C TYR A 58 18.73 -2.18 1.11
N VAL A 59 18.18 -3.34 0.77
CA VAL A 59 16.79 -3.70 1.09
C VAL A 59 16.70 -3.93 2.60
N PHE A 60 15.77 -3.22 3.24
CA PHE A 60 15.55 -3.35 4.68
C PHE A 60 14.14 -3.80 5.06
N TYR A 61 13.21 -3.82 4.12
CA TYR A 61 11.85 -4.29 4.35
C TYR A 61 11.29 -4.94 3.08
N HIS A 62 10.46 -5.97 3.29
CA HIS A 62 9.70 -6.67 2.26
C HIS A 62 8.23 -6.63 2.62
N GLY A 63 7.39 -6.17 1.70
CA GLY A 63 5.95 -6.14 1.86
C GLY A 63 5.22 -6.76 0.68
N VAL A 64 3.92 -6.96 0.87
CA VAL A 64 3.01 -7.45 -0.17
C VAL A 64 2.26 -6.25 -0.75
N VAL A 65 2.06 -6.25 -2.06
CA VAL A 65 1.21 -5.26 -2.72
C VAL A 65 -0.22 -5.50 -2.26
N GLU A 66 -0.86 -4.47 -1.70
CA GLU A 66 -2.24 -4.58 -1.20
C GLU A 66 -3.22 -4.68 -2.36
N THR A 67 -3.12 -3.74 -3.31
CA THR A 67 -3.98 -3.71 -4.50
C THR A 67 -3.22 -3.17 -5.69
N ALA A 68 -3.50 -3.72 -6.86
CA ALA A 68 -3.03 -3.18 -8.15
C ALA A 68 -4.24 -2.93 -9.05
N TYR A 69 -4.34 -1.75 -9.66
CA TYR A 69 -5.46 -1.33 -10.50
C TYR A 69 -5.04 -0.33 -11.59
N PHE A 70 -5.89 -0.09 -12.58
CA PHE A 70 -5.70 0.98 -13.56
C PHE A 70 -6.47 2.22 -13.09
N ASP A 71 -5.81 3.37 -13.05
CA ASP A 71 -6.47 4.63 -12.72
C ASP A 71 -7.28 5.19 -13.91
N ASP A 72 -7.95 6.33 -13.69
CA ASP A 72 -8.79 6.98 -14.70
C ASP A 72 -8.02 7.42 -15.96
N GLU A 73 -6.68 7.51 -15.87
CA GLU A 73 -5.77 7.83 -16.97
C GLU A 73 -5.23 6.58 -17.68
N GLY A 74 -5.61 5.38 -17.22
CA GLY A 74 -5.17 4.10 -17.77
C GLY A 74 -3.76 3.69 -17.32
N VAL A 75 -3.23 4.29 -16.26
CA VAL A 75 -1.90 3.99 -15.71
C VAL A 75 -2.00 2.88 -14.67
N LEU A 76 -1.11 1.90 -14.76
CA LEU A 76 -1.04 0.80 -13.79
C LEU A 76 -0.53 1.34 -12.45
N THR A 77 -1.36 1.20 -11.42
CA THR A 77 -1.14 1.77 -10.09
C THR A 77 -1.10 0.66 -9.05
N PHE A 78 -0.11 0.71 -8.17
CA PHE A 78 0.10 -0.23 -7.07
C PHE A 78 -0.02 0.50 -5.74
N GLU A 79 -0.86 -0.02 -4.85
CA GLU A 79 -0.99 0.43 -3.47
C GLU A 79 -0.18 -0.47 -2.55
N LEU A 80 0.76 0.15 -1.84
CA LEU A 80 1.70 -0.52 -0.94
C LEU A 80 1.39 -0.07 0.48
N LEU A 81 0.92 -1.00 1.30
CA LEU A 81 0.63 -0.72 2.71
C LEU A 81 1.94 -0.72 3.50
N LEU A 82 2.23 0.38 4.17
CA LEU A 82 3.41 0.50 5.02
C LEU A 82 3.15 -0.12 6.39
N PRO A 83 4.15 -0.80 6.98
CA PRO A 83 3.99 -1.43 8.29
C PRO A 83 3.80 -0.35 9.37
N LEU A 84 2.68 -0.40 10.08
CA LEU A 84 2.35 0.54 11.16
C LEU A 84 3.14 0.23 12.45
N GLU A 85 3.33 -1.06 12.74
CA GLU A 85 3.88 -1.53 14.01
C GLU A 85 5.42 -1.63 14.02
N GLU A 86 6.06 -1.52 12.86
CA GLU A 86 7.51 -1.66 12.72
C GLU A 86 8.20 -0.28 12.69
N ASP A 87 9.15 -0.06 13.60
CA ASP A 87 10.10 1.03 13.46
C ASP A 87 11.24 0.59 12.55
N LEU A 88 11.25 1.10 11.32
CA LEU A 88 12.23 0.69 10.31
C LEU A 88 13.60 1.36 10.53
N GLN A 89 13.66 2.43 11.35
CA GLN A 89 14.88 3.18 11.74
C GLN A 89 15.88 3.47 10.61
N LYS A 90 15.40 3.53 9.38
CA LYS A 90 16.19 3.73 8.17
C LYS A 90 15.51 4.76 7.29
N TYR A 91 16.33 5.55 6.63
CA TYR A 91 15.88 6.44 5.58
C TYR A 91 15.55 5.61 4.36
N THR A 92 14.32 5.70 3.87
CA THR A 92 13.86 5.15 2.59
C THR A 92 14.35 6.08 1.48
N PHE A 93 15.18 5.56 0.60
CA PHE A 93 15.69 6.27 -0.58
C PHE A 93 14.89 5.91 -1.84
N ALA A 94 14.34 4.69 -1.89
CA ALA A 94 13.53 4.23 -2.99
C ALA A 94 12.58 3.11 -2.58
N VAL A 95 11.55 2.92 -3.39
CA VAL A 95 10.62 1.79 -3.32
C VAL A 95 10.82 0.95 -4.58
N GLY A 96 11.02 -0.36 -4.41
CA GLY A 96 11.11 -1.32 -5.50
C GLY A 96 9.86 -2.19 -5.58
N LEU A 97 9.32 -2.38 -6.78
CA LEU A 97 8.31 -3.39 -7.08
C LEU A 97 9.00 -4.64 -7.60
N VAL A 98 8.65 -5.79 -7.03
CA VAL A 98 9.38 -7.04 -7.26
C VAL A 98 8.40 -8.13 -7.69
N SER A 99 8.81 -8.93 -8.68
CA SER A 99 8.04 -10.09 -9.13
C SER A 99 8.09 -11.24 -8.11
N THR A 100 7.29 -12.28 -8.35
CA THR A 100 7.33 -13.53 -7.56
C THR A 100 8.71 -14.18 -7.51
N ASP A 101 9.52 -14.00 -8.56
CA ASP A 101 10.85 -14.59 -8.72
C ASP A 101 11.98 -13.66 -8.23
N ASN A 102 11.66 -12.66 -7.41
CA ASN A 102 12.59 -11.65 -6.90
C ASN A 102 13.29 -10.82 -7.99
N GLN A 103 12.63 -10.61 -9.14
CA GLN A 103 13.13 -9.70 -10.16
C GLN A 103 12.59 -8.29 -9.91
N LEU A 104 13.48 -7.29 -10.01
CA LEU A 104 13.10 -5.89 -9.89
C LEU A 104 12.33 -5.48 -11.16
N VAL A 105 11.07 -5.12 -10.99
CA VAL A 105 10.17 -4.75 -12.10
C VAL A 105 10.11 -3.23 -12.27
N SER A 106 10.13 -2.50 -11.16
CA SER A 106 10.18 -1.06 -11.16
C SER A 106 10.89 -0.57 -9.90
N ILE A 107 11.59 0.54 -10.01
CA ILE A 107 12.16 1.24 -8.87
C ILE A 107 11.76 2.70 -8.95
N THR A 108 11.34 3.26 -7.82
CA THR A 108 10.92 4.65 -7.74
C THR A 108 11.66 5.32 -6.59
N PRO A 109 12.58 6.25 -6.89
CA PRO A 109 13.24 7.06 -5.87
C PRO A 109 12.22 7.87 -5.07
N THR A 110 12.39 7.92 -3.76
CA THR A 110 11.59 8.75 -2.85
C THR A 110 12.41 9.95 -2.38
N PRO A 111 11.76 11.06 -1.98
CA PRO A 111 12.37 11.94 -1.00
C PRO A 111 12.83 11.10 0.20
N LYS A 112 14.04 11.36 0.72
CA LYS A 112 14.64 10.55 1.79
C LYS A 112 13.84 10.75 3.08
N ILE A 113 13.01 9.78 3.43
CA ILE A 113 12.08 9.84 4.58
C ILE A 113 12.36 8.72 5.57
N VAL A 114 12.07 8.93 6.84
CA VAL A 114 12.12 7.88 7.87
C VAL A 114 10.69 7.51 8.25
N LEU A 115 10.39 6.22 8.20
CA LEU A 115 9.12 5.68 8.67
C LEU A 115 9.28 5.31 10.16
N ILE A 116 8.59 6.04 11.02
CA ILE A 116 8.57 5.80 12.47
C ILE A 116 7.37 4.92 12.84
N SER A 117 7.52 4.08 13.87
CA SER A 117 6.42 3.25 14.36
C SER A 117 5.20 4.10 14.76
N GLY A 118 4.00 3.62 14.44
CA GLY A 118 2.74 4.29 14.74
C GLY A 118 2.28 5.28 13.67
N VAL A 119 3.09 5.51 12.63
CA VAL A 119 2.68 6.28 11.44
C VAL A 119 2.40 5.31 10.30
N GLY A 120 1.12 5.02 10.10
CA GLY A 120 0.64 4.22 8.97
C GLY A 120 0.64 5.04 7.68
N GLY A 121 0.47 4.35 6.56
CA GLY A 121 0.30 5.02 5.29
C GLY A 121 0.31 4.07 4.11
N THR A 122 -0.11 4.58 2.97
CA THR A 122 -0.10 3.84 1.70
C THR A 122 0.77 4.59 0.71
N PHE A 123 1.79 3.91 0.16
CA PHE A 123 2.44 4.42 -1.04
C PHE A 123 1.65 4.01 -2.27
N VAL A 124 1.35 4.99 -3.11
CA VAL A 124 0.76 4.77 -4.42
C VAL A 124 1.87 4.91 -5.46
N VAL A 125 2.25 3.79 -6.08
CA VAL A 125 3.29 3.74 -7.13
C VAL A 125 2.62 3.55 -8.47
N LYS A 126 2.76 4.55 -9.34
CA LYS A 126 2.25 4.51 -10.73
C LYS A 126 3.36 4.05 -11.67
N VAL A 127 3.11 3.02 -12.47
CA VAL A 127 4.06 2.46 -13.44
C VAL A 127 3.51 2.67 -14.85
N ALA A 128 4.20 3.50 -15.64
CA ALA A 128 3.89 3.67 -17.06
C ALA A 128 4.76 2.73 -17.90
N VAL A 129 4.13 1.81 -18.65
CA VAL A 129 4.85 0.97 -19.64
C VAL A 129 5.13 1.84 -20.87
N LYS A 130 6.26 2.55 -20.79
CA LYS A 130 6.74 3.63 -21.67
C LYS A 130 5.86 4.88 -21.69
N GLY A 131 6.32 5.94 -21.02
CA GLY A 131 5.85 7.31 -21.27
C GLY A 131 5.69 8.26 -20.09
N SER A 132 6.30 8.01 -18.93
CA SER A 132 6.73 9.04 -17.94
C SER A 132 7.18 8.34 -16.65
N PRO A 133 8.08 8.96 -15.87
CA PRO A 133 8.50 8.43 -14.58
C PRO A 133 7.31 8.27 -13.62
N GLY A 134 7.32 7.18 -12.85
CA GLY A 134 6.33 6.93 -11.82
C GLY A 134 6.38 8.01 -10.75
N VAL A 135 5.23 8.61 -10.45
CA VAL A 135 5.10 9.62 -9.40
C VAL A 135 4.63 8.92 -8.13
N ILE A 136 5.38 9.10 -7.04
CA ILE A 136 4.94 8.65 -5.71
C ILE A 136 3.98 9.68 -5.17
N VAL A 137 2.74 9.24 -4.93
CA VAL A 137 1.76 10.04 -4.20
C VAL A 137 1.65 9.44 -2.80
N PHE A 138 2.17 10.16 -1.81
CA PHE A 138 1.95 9.82 -0.41
C PHE A 138 0.61 10.41 0.03
N LYS A 139 -0.38 9.56 0.28
CA LYS A 139 -1.63 9.97 0.93
C LYS A 139 -1.53 9.60 2.40
N ASN A 140 -1.47 10.61 3.27
CA ASN A 140 -1.74 10.44 4.69
C ASN A 140 -3.25 10.21 4.83
N SER A 141 -3.67 8.95 4.75
CA SER A 141 -5.05 8.56 4.96
C SER A 141 -5.11 7.88 6.32
N GLU A 142 -5.94 8.43 7.22
CA GLU A 142 -6.31 7.77 8.47
C GLU A 142 -7.21 6.56 8.15
N TYR A 143 -6.62 5.47 7.64
CA TYR A 143 -7.33 4.21 7.50
C TYR A 143 -7.29 3.47 8.84
N VAL A 144 -8.48 3.18 9.37
CA VAL A 144 -8.63 2.28 10.51
C VAL A 144 -8.15 0.90 10.07
N THR A 145 -7.08 0.40 10.68
CA THR A 145 -6.54 -0.93 10.37
C THR A 145 -7.58 -2.02 10.68
N PRO A 146 -7.50 -3.21 10.06
CA PRO A 146 -8.40 -4.32 10.39
C PRO A 146 -8.38 -4.69 11.89
N ALA A 147 -7.22 -4.55 12.54
CA ALA A 147 -7.06 -4.77 13.98
C ALA A 147 -7.79 -3.70 14.81
N GLU A 148 -7.65 -2.42 14.45
CA GLU A 148 -8.38 -1.32 15.10
C GLU A 148 -9.89 -1.42 14.84
N LEU A 149 -10.31 -1.81 13.63
CA LEU A 149 -11.71 -2.04 13.30
C LEU A 149 -12.28 -3.20 14.12
N LEU A 150 -11.51 -4.29 14.27
CA LEU A 150 -11.90 -5.42 15.12
C LEU A 150 -12.00 -4.99 16.58
N ASN A 151 -11.03 -4.24 17.10
CA ASN A 151 -11.06 -3.67 18.45
C ASN A 151 -12.29 -2.78 18.65
N HIS A 152 -12.55 -1.86 17.71
CA HIS A 152 -13.69 -0.96 17.77
C HIS A 152 -15.02 -1.73 17.73
N LYS A 153 -15.12 -2.80 16.93
CA LYS A 153 -16.28 -3.68 16.88
C LYS A 153 -16.49 -4.43 18.20
N GLN A 154 -15.42 -4.97 18.78
CA GLN A 154 -15.51 -5.83 19.97
C GLN A 154 -15.70 -5.04 21.26
N ASN A 155 -15.00 -3.91 21.40
CA ASN A 155 -14.89 -3.19 22.68
C ASN A 155 -15.74 -1.92 22.74
N VAL A 156 -16.22 -1.40 21.60
CA VAL A 156 -17.10 -0.23 21.58
C VAL A 156 -18.49 -0.59 21.08
N LEU A 157 -18.61 -1.22 19.91
CA LEU A 157 -19.92 -1.49 19.30
C LEU A 157 -20.69 -2.61 20.02
N ARG A 158 -20.04 -3.73 20.35
CA ARG A 158 -20.73 -4.86 21.02
C ARG A 158 -21.35 -4.48 22.38
N PRO A 159 -20.66 -3.77 23.30
CA PRO A 159 -21.26 -3.36 24.57
C PRO A 159 -22.46 -2.42 24.39
N VAL A 160 -22.38 -1.49 23.44
CA VAL A 160 -23.49 -0.55 23.15
C VAL A 160 -24.71 -1.32 22.63
N VAL A 161 -24.52 -2.24 21.70
CA VAL A 161 -25.60 -3.09 21.19
C VAL A 161 -26.18 -3.97 22.30
N ALA A 162 -25.33 -4.58 23.14
CA ALA A 162 -25.79 -5.41 24.26
C ALA A 162 -26.62 -4.60 25.27
N ASN A 163 -26.20 -3.38 25.60
CA ASN A 163 -26.94 -2.49 26.49
C ASN A 163 -28.28 -2.06 25.88
N ALA A 164 -28.29 -1.73 24.59
CA ALA A 164 -29.53 -1.40 23.88
C ALA A 164 -30.51 -2.58 23.90
N THR A 165 -30.05 -3.80 23.59
CA THR A 165 -30.88 -5.01 23.64
C THR A 165 -31.42 -5.27 25.04
N ASN A 166 -30.58 -5.16 26.08
CA ASN A 166 -31.04 -5.33 27.47
C ASN A 166 -32.11 -4.30 27.85
N TYR A 167 -31.99 -3.06 27.38
CA TYR A 167 -32.97 -2.01 27.62
C TYR A 167 -34.29 -2.31 26.92
N PHE A 168 -34.26 -2.76 25.66
CA PHE A 168 -35.46 -3.20 24.94
C PHE A 168 -36.13 -4.41 25.61
N ASP A 169 -35.35 -5.41 26.02
CA ASP A 169 -35.88 -6.60 26.71
C ASP A 169 -36.52 -6.25 28.06
N LEU A 170 -35.93 -5.33 28.82
CA LEU A 170 -36.51 -4.86 30.06
C LEU A 170 -37.80 -4.06 29.80
N THR A 171 -37.79 -3.18 28.81
CA THR A 171 -38.95 -2.37 28.43
C THR A 171 -40.12 -3.27 28.02
N ASN A 172 -39.87 -4.26 27.17
CA ASN A 172 -40.87 -5.25 26.75
C ASN A 172 -41.43 -6.02 27.94
N LYS A 173 -40.58 -6.51 28.85
CA LYS A 173 -41.03 -7.19 30.08
C LYS A 173 -41.87 -6.31 31.00
N LEU A 174 -41.59 -5.01 31.05
CA LEU A 174 -42.36 -4.06 31.86
C LEU A 174 -43.72 -3.74 31.22
N ILE A 175 -43.78 -3.66 29.90
CA ILE A 175 -45.04 -3.56 29.14
C ILE A 175 -45.89 -4.81 29.38
N ASP A 176 -45.31 -6.01 29.23
CA ASP A 176 -46.01 -7.29 29.43
C ASP A 176 -46.57 -7.43 30.86
N LYS A 177 -45.87 -6.87 31.85
CA LYS A 177 -46.31 -6.84 33.25
C LYS A 177 -47.30 -5.71 33.55
N GLY A 178 -47.66 -4.89 32.58
CA GLY A 178 -48.59 -3.76 32.74
C GLY A 178 -48.02 -2.61 33.57
N VAL A 179 -46.69 -2.53 33.73
CA VAL A 179 -46.01 -1.45 34.47
C VAL A 179 -45.84 -0.22 33.57
N ILE A 180 -45.68 -0.42 32.26
CA ILE A 180 -45.61 0.62 31.24
C ILE A 180 -46.83 0.48 30.34
N ASP A 181 -47.61 1.55 30.21
CA ASP A 181 -48.73 1.63 29.27
C ASP A 181 -48.27 2.34 27.98
N VAL A 182 -48.38 1.62 26.87
CA VAL A 182 -47.97 2.10 25.54
C VAL A 182 -49.15 2.72 24.75
N ASN A 183 -50.36 2.75 25.31
CA ASN A 183 -51.57 3.23 24.64
C ASN A 183 -52.12 4.57 25.16
N ASN A 184 -51.31 5.37 25.87
CA ASN A 184 -51.63 6.77 26.17
C ASN A 184 -51.03 7.73 25.15
#